data_AF-A0A5I4Z2N6-F1
#
_entry.id   AF-A0A5I4Z2N6-F1
#
_cell.length_a   1.000
_cell.length_b   1.000
_cell.length_c   1.000
_cell.angle_alpha   90.00
_cell.angle_beta   90.00
_cell.angle_gamma   90.00
#
_symmetry.space_group_name_H-M   'P 1'
#
loop_
_entity.id
_entity.type
_entity.pdbx_description
1 polymer ?
#
loop_
_entity_poly.entity_id
_entity_poly.type
_entity_poly.pdbx_seq_one_letter_code
_entity_poly.pdbx_strand_id
1 'polypeptide(L)'
;MKRYLIWIVVFFVAVILSVIIGNYSGGALYLYLAGAPASNVTWDTLYNGVHLPYKHPDFSSAIWGSVLAAWIVFIPVLITVVTIWLFLLPKNKSLYGNARFATNKEMEVFHYKGDYN
;
A
#
# COMPACT_ATOMS: atom_id res chain seq x y z
N MET A 1 5.79 -24.17 0.57
CA MET A 1 4.34 -24.18 0.24
C MET A 1 3.45 -23.63 1.35
N LYS A 2 3.45 -24.20 2.58
CA LYS A 2 2.52 -23.78 3.66
C LYS A 2 2.54 -22.27 3.98
N ARG A 3 3.72 -21.64 3.98
CA ARG A 3 3.89 -20.21 4.32
C ARG A 3 3.27 -19.24 3.31
N TYR A 4 3.35 -19.54 2.01
CA TYR A 4 2.72 -18.73 0.96
C TYR A 4 1.19 -18.83 1.01
N LEU A 5 0.68 -20.03 1.31
CA LEU A 5 -0.76 -20.26 1.45
C LEU A 5 -1.34 -19.44 2.62
N ILE A 6 -0.61 -19.33 3.73
CA ILE A 6 -1.00 -18.46 4.86
C ILE A 6 -1.10 -16.99 4.43
N TRP A 7 -0.09 -16.46 3.72
CA TRP A 7 -0.11 -15.07 3.27
C TRP A 7 -1.23 -14.78 2.26
N ILE A 8 -1.53 -15.73 1.38
CA ILE A 8 -2.66 -15.65 0.45
C ILE A 8 -3.98 -15.58 1.23
N VAL A 9 -4.16 -16.46 2.23
CA VAL A 9 -5.36 -16.44 3.08
C VAL A 9 -5.48 -15.12 3.84
N VAL A 10 -4.40 -14.64 4.45
CA VAL A 10 -4.39 -13.34 5.15
C VAL A 10 -4.76 -12.21 4.19
N PHE A 11 -4.24 -12.21 2.97
CA PHE A 11 -4.58 -11.22 1.95
C PHE A 11 -6.08 -11.25 1.61
N PHE A 12 -6.65 -12.42 1.35
CA PHE A 12 -8.08 -12.54 1.06
C PHE A 12 -8.95 -12.10 2.23
N VAL A 13 -8.58 -12.47 3.46
CA VAL A 13 -9.28 -12.00 4.67
C VAL A 13 -9.21 -10.48 4.78
N ALA A 14 -8.04 -9.87 4.54
CA ALA A 14 -7.88 -8.42 4.54
C ALA A 14 -8.74 -7.75 3.47
N VAL A 15 -8.81 -8.30 2.25
CA VAL A 15 -9.68 -7.79 1.18
C VAL A 15 -11.15 -7.84 1.58
N ILE A 16 -11.63 -8.97 2.12
CA ILE A 16 -13.02 -9.11 2.56
C ILE A 16 -13.34 -8.09 3.66
N LEU A 17 -12.47 -7.94 4.66
CA LEU A 17 -12.66 -6.96 5.72
C LEU A 17 -12.67 -5.52 5.18
N SER A 18 -11.74 -5.18 4.28
CA SER A 18 -11.69 -3.86 3.64
C SER A 18 -12.94 -3.57 2.80
N VAL A 19 -13.53 -4.58 2.15
CA VAL A 19 -14.81 -4.43 1.42
C VAL A 19 -15.96 -4.13 2.38
N ILE A 20 -16.05 -4.87 3.48
CA ILE A 20 -17.10 -4.65 4.48
C ILE A 20 -16.94 -3.26 5.11
N ILE A 21 -15.75 -2.94 5.62
CA ILE A 21 -15.47 -1.64 6.24
C ILE A 21 -15.67 -0.51 5.24
N GLY A 22 -15.13 -0.64 4.02
CA GLY A 22 -15.27 0.36 2.97
C GLY A 22 -16.73 0.66 2.63
N ASN A 23 -17.57 -0.37 2.50
CA ASN A 23 -18.99 -0.19 2.21
C ASN A 23 -19.73 0.53 3.35
N TYR A 24 -19.54 0.11 4.60
CA TYR A 24 -20.18 0.75 5.75
C TYR A 24 -19.65 2.16 6.01
N SER A 25 -18.34 2.39 5.91
CA SER A 25 -17.75 3.74 6.07
C SER A 25 -18.17 4.68 4.93
N GLY A 26 -18.19 4.20 3.69
CA GLY A 26 -18.67 4.96 2.54
C GLY A 26 -20.15 5.29 2.62
N GLY A 27 -20.99 4.31 3.00
CA GLY A 27 -22.42 4.52 3.24
C GLY A 27 -22.70 5.49 4.39
N ALA A 28 -21.95 5.40 5.49
CA ALA A 28 -22.07 6.33 6.60
C ALA A 28 -21.67 7.75 6.21
N LEU A 29 -20.58 7.92 5.43
CA LEU A 29 -20.18 9.21 4.89
C LEU A 29 -21.23 9.79 3.94
N TYR A 30 -21.80 8.95 3.05
CA TYR A 30 -22.90 9.36 2.18
C TYR A 30 -24.08 9.92 3.00
N LEU A 31 -24.58 9.17 3.98
CA LEU A 31 -25.70 9.62 4.82
C LEU A 31 -25.36 10.90 5.57
N TYR A 32 -24.16 10.98 6.15
CA TYR A 32 -23.69 12.18 6.84
C TYR A 32 -23.69 13.41 5.94
N LEU A 33 -23.18 13.29 4.71
CA LEU A 33 -23.14 14.39 3.73
C LEU A 33 -24.53 14.72 3.17
N ALA A 34 -25.44 13.76 3.11
CA ALA A 34 -26.84 13.97 2.72
C ALA A 34 -27.71 14.53 3.88
N GLY A 35 -27.13 14.78 5.05
CA GLY A 35 -27.86 15.27 6.23
C GLY A 35 -28.74 14.22 6.91
N ALA A 36 -28.57 12.94 6.58
CA ALA A 36 -29.26 11.82 7.19
C ALA A 36 -28.45 11.22 8.35
N PRO A 37 -29.10 10.62 9.36
CA PRO A 37 -28.40 9.97 10.46
C PRO A 37 -27.55 8.79 9.98
N ALA A 38 -26.25 8.78 10.31
CA ALA A 38 -25.34 7.69 9.97
C ALA A 38 -25.73 6.34 10.61
N SER A 39 -26.57 6.35 11.66
CA SER A 39 -27.15 5.15 12.27
C SER A 39 -28.01 4.33 11.31
N ASN A 40 -28.51 4.95 10.24
CA ASN A 40 -29.36 4.30 9.25
C ASN A 40 -28.55 3.57 8.18
N VAL A 41 -27.23 3.46 8.33
CA VAL A 41 -26.39 2.80 7.35
C VAL A 41 -26.71 1.31 7.26
N THR A 42 -26.96 0.85 6.04
CA THR A 42 -27.23 -0.52 5.67
C THR A 42 -26.26 -0.98 4.59
N TRP A 43 -26.24 -2.28 4.29
CA TRP A 43 -25.37 -2.85 3.26
C TRP A 43 -25.60 -2.26 1.86
N ASP A 44 -26.82 -1.85 1.56
CA ASP A 44 -27.26 -1.31 0.27
C ASP A 44 -27.27 0.23 0.22
N THR A 45 -26.97 0.91 1.33
CA THR A 45 -27.04 2.38 1.44
C THR A 45 -26.24 3.08 0.34
N LEU A 46 -24.98 2.68 0.14
CA LEU A 46 -24.12 3.29 -0.86
C LEU A 46 -24.54 2.90 -2.29
N TYR A 47 -24.98 1.65 -2.48
CA TYR A 47 -25.51 1.15 -3.75
C TYR A 47 -26.72 1.98 -4.20
N ASN A 48 -27.69 2.21 -3.30
CA ASN A 48 -28.86 3.03 -3.60
C ASN A 48 -28.47 4.47 -3.92
N GLY A 49 -27.51 5.04 -3.19
CA GLY A 49 -27.02 6.40 -3.40
C GLY A 49 -26.42 6.62 -4.79
N VAL A 50 -25.59 5.69 -5.29
CA VAL A 50 -24.96 5.82 -6.62
C VAL A 50 -25.94 5.58 -7.78
N HIS A 51 -27.11 4.98 -7.52
CA HIS A 51 -28.17 4.80 -8.52
C HIS A 51 -29.19 5.95 -8.53
N LEU A 52 -28.99 6.99 -7.71
CA LEU A 52 -29.80 8.19 -7.78
C LEU A 52 -29.61 8.90 -9.13
N PRO A 53 -30.63 9.61 -9.64
CA PRO A 53 -30.47 10.46 -10.82
C PRO A 53 -29.38 11.52 -10.58
N TYR A 54 -28.58 11.85 -11.61
CA TYR A 54 -27.50 12.83 -11.52
C TYR A 54 -27.95 14.22 -11.00
N LYS A 55 -29.21 14.59 -11.23
CA LYS A 55 -29.80 15.85 -10.75
C LYS A 55 -30.27 15.81 -9.30
N HIS A 56 -30.23 14.65 -8.64
CA HIS A 56 -30.62 14.49 -7.26
C HIS A 56 -29.60 15.21 -6.35
N PRO A 57 -30.03 16.02 -5.37
CA PRO A 57 -29.12 16.78 -4.51
C PRO A 57 -28.09 15.89 -3.79
N ASP A 58 -28.52 14.70 -3.36
CA ASP A 58 -27.67 13.77 -2.61
C ASP A 58 -26.74 12.91 -3.47
N PHE A 59 -26.82 13.01 -4.80
CA PHE A 59 -25.98 12.20 -5.70
C PHE A 59 -24.50 12.48 -5.47
N SER A 60 -24.13 13.76 -5.32
CA SER A 60 -22.74 14.17 -5.03
C SER A 60 -22.21 13.53 -3.72
N SER A 61 -23.05 13.47 -2.68
CA SER A 61 -22.73 12.83 -1.41
C SER A 61 -22.43 11.34 -1.57
N ALA A 62 -23.19 10.64 -2.43
CA ALA A 62 -22.96 9.22 -2.73
C ALA A 62 -21.65 8.99 -3.50
N ILE A 63 -21.26 9.91 -4.38
CA ILE A 63 -19.95 9.86 -5.05
C ILE A 63 -18.82 9.97 -4.03
N TRP A 64 -18.88 10.93 -3.11
CA TRP A 64 -17.85 11.07 -2.07
C TRP A 64 -17.79 9.86 -1.12
N GLY A 65 -18.95 9.30 -0.74
CA GLY A 65 -19.01 8.04 -0.03
C GLY A 65 -18.33 6.90 -0.79
N SER A 66 -18.52 6.84 -2.11
CA SER A 66 -17.92 5.83 -2.98
C SER A 66 -16.42 6.00 -3.15
N VAL A 67 -15.93 7.23 -3.20
CA VAL A 67 -14.50 7.53 -3.20
C VAL A 67 -13.84 7.02 -1.92
N LEU A 68 -14.45 7.28 -0.75
CA LEU A 68 -13.94 6.75 0.53
C LEU A 68 -13.95 5.23 0.56
N ALA A 69 -15.06 4.61 0.13
CA ALA A 69 -15.17 3.15 0.08
C ALA A 69 -14.07 2.54 -0.81
N ALA A 70 -13.84 3.12 -1.99
CA ALA A 70 -12.77 2.70 -2.89
C ALA A 70 -11.40 2.80 -2.23
N TRP A 71 -11.08 3.93 -1.60
CA TRP A 71 -9.80 4.10 -0.88
C TRP A 71 -9.55 2.99 0.13
N ILE A 72 -10.56 2.64 0.94
CA ILE A 72 -10.46 1.59 1.96
C ILE A 72 -10.31 0.20 1.33
N VAL A 73 -11.09 -0.09 0.28
CA VAL A 73 -11.04 -1.36 -0.46
C VAL A 73 -9.66 -1.61 -1.09
N PHE A 74 -9.00 -0.55 -1.56
CA PHE A 74 -7.69 -0.65 -2.20
C PHE A 74 -6.51 -0.71 -1.21
N ILE A 75 -6.72 -0.54 0.10
CA ILE A 75 -5.63 -0.61 1.11
C ILE A 75 -4.81 -1.91 1.03
N PRO A 76 -5.41 -3.12 0.99
CA PRO A 76 -4.64 -4.36 0.95
C PRO A 76 -3.79 -4.46 -0.32
N VAL A 77 -4.30 -3.96 -1.45
CA VAL A 77 -3.56 -3.92 -2.73
C VAL A 77 -2.39 -2.96 -2.63
N LEU A 78 -2.61 -1.75 -2.09
CA LEU A 78 -1.56 -0.75 -1.88
C LEU A 78 -0.43 -1.30 -1.00
N ILE A 79 -0.78 -1.92 0.13
CA ILE A 79 0.20 -2.56 1.03
C ILE A 79 1.01 -3.62 0.28
N THR A 80 0.34 -4.44 -0.55
CA THR A 80 1.00 -5.49 -1.33
C THR A 80 1.99 -4.92 -2.33
N VAL A 81 1.58 -3.89 -3.09
CA VAL A 81 2.44 -3.22 -4.06
C VAL A 81 3.64 -2.56 -3.38
N VAL A 82 3.43 -1.83 -2.28
CA VAL A 82 4.50 -1.20 -1.51
C VAL A 82 5.46 -2.26 -0.95
N THR A 83 4.94 -3.38 -0.43
CA THR A 83 5.78 -4.47 0.10
C THR A 83 6.63 -5.10 -1.00
N ILE A 84 6.06 -5.35 -2.18
CA ILE A 84 6.80 -5.87 -3.34
C ILE A 84 7.87 -4.87 -3.76
N TRP A 85 7.53 -3.59 -3.87
CA TRP A 85 8.51 -2.55 -4.20
C TRP A 85 9.65 -2.52 -3.18
N LEU A 86 9.36 -2.50 -1.88
CA LEU A 86 10.37 -2.55 -0.81
C LEU A 86 11.25 -3.81 -0.88
N PHE A 87 10.69 -4.93 -1.33
CA PHE A 87 11.45 -6.17 -1.52
C PHE A 87 12.35 -6.12 -2.76
N LEU A 88 11.88 -5.50 -3.84
CA LEU A 88 12.60 -5.35 -5.12
C LEU A 88 13.62 -4.20 -5.09
N LEU A 89 13.49 -3.24 -4.18
CA LEU A 89 14.46 -2.18 -3.97
C LEU A 89 15.84 -2.81 -3.78
N PRO A 90 16.85 -2.47 -4.61
CA PRO A 90 18.18 -3.00 -4.45
C PRO A 90 18.66 -2.61 -3.06
N LYS A 91 18.76 -3.61 -2.18
CA LYS A 91 19.49 -3.46 -0.95
C LYS A 91 20.89 -3.16 -1.42
N ASN A 92 21.36 -1.93 -1.19
CA ASN A 92 22.76 -1.55 -1.39
C ASN A 92 23.62 -2.41 -0.45
N LYS A 93 23.78 -3.70 -0.77
CA LYS A 93 24.98 -4.44 -0.43
C LYS A 93 26.06 -3.67 -1.14
N SER A 94 27.04 -3.18 -0.39
CA SER A 94 28.18 -2.47 -0.96
C SER A 94 28.63 -3.20 -2.22
N LEU A 95 28.55 -2.55 -3.38
CA LEU A 95 29.17 -3.02 -4.63
C LEU A 95 30.67 -3.27 -4.42
N TYR A 96 31.24 -2.64 -3.40
CA TYR A 96 32.52 -2.96 -2.81
C TYR A 96 32.36 -4.15 -1.85
N GLY A 97 32.36 -5.36 -2.40
CA GLY A 97 32.66 -6.54 -1.58
C GLY A 97 34.06 -6.36 -1.03
N ASN A 98 34.21 -6.15 0.29
CA ASN A 98 35.49 -6.12 1.00
C ASN A 98 36.67 -5.40 0.30
N ALA A 99 36.42 -4.39 -0.54
CA ALA A 99 37.46 -3.48 -0.98
C ALA A 99 37.70 -2.49 0.16
N ARG A 100 38.23 -3.01 1.28
CA ARG A 100 38.99 -2.18 2.20
C ARG A 100 40.13 -1.61 1.36
N PHE A 101 40.30 -0.29 1.38
CA PHE A 101 41.51 0.33 0.86
C PHE A 101 42.72 -0.38 1.48
N ALA A 102 43.64 -0.86 0.64
CA ALA A 102 44.85 -1.53 1.11
C ALA A 102 45.58 -0.59 2.08
N THR A 103 45.95 -1.13 3.23
CA THR A 103 46.69 -0.36 4.24
C THR A 103 48.10 -0.11 3.71
N ASN A 104 48.77 0.97 4.14
CA ASN A 104 50.14 1.29 3.67
C ASN A 104 51.11 0.10 3.76
N LYS A 105 50.95 -0.74 4.80
CA LYS A 105 51.73 -1.97 4.99
C LYS A 105 51.48 -3.06 3.93
N GLU A 106 50.28 -3.13 3.38
CA GLU A 106 49.90 -4.08 2.31
C GLU A 106 50.38 -3.59 0.93
N MET A 107 50.59 -2.28 0.78
CA MET A 107 51.15 -1.69 -0.45
C MET A 107 52.69 -1.73 -0.51
N GLU A 108 53.39 -1.97 0.62
CA GLU A 108 54.86 -2.09 0.65
C GLU A 108 55.41 -3.23 -0.23
N VAL A 109 54.65 -4.30 -0.45
CA VAL A 109 55.08 -5.42 -1.32
C VAL A 109 55.13 -5.00 -2.78
N PHE A 110 54.40 -3.94 -3.17
CA PHE A 110 54.39 -3.37 -4.51
C PHE A 110 55.33 -2.16 -4.65
N HIS A 111 56.00 -1.72 -3.57
CA HIS A 111 57.06 -0.73 -3.69
C HIS A 111 58.23 -1.32 -4.47
N TYR A 112 58.42 -0.79 -5.68
CA TYR A 112 59.54 -1.11 -6.55
C TYR A 112 60.87 -0.81 -5.83
N LYS A 113 61.67 -1.85 -5.60
CA LYS A 113 63.03 -1.78 -5.03
C LYS A 113 64.09 -1.68 -6.11
N GLY A 114 63.89 -0.85 -7.13
CA GLY A 114 64.95 -0.54 -8.08
C GLY A 114 65.76 0.66 -7.62
N ASP A 115 66.99 0.77 -8.14
CA ASP A 115 67.88 1.89 -7.83
C ASP A 115 67.26 3.21 -8.28
N TYR A 116 66.96 4.06 -7.29
CA TYR A 116 66.70 5.46 -7.50
C TYR A 116 68.06 6.12 -7.72
N ASN A 117 68.49 6.19 -8.99
CA ASN A 117 69.59 7.08 -9.40
C ASN A 117 69.18 8.55 -9.22
#